data_AF-B5M0V5-F1
#
_entry.id   AF-B5M0V5-F1
#
_cell.length_a   1.000
_cell.length_b   1.000
_cell.length_c   1.000
_cell.angle_alpha   90.00
_cell.angle_beta   90.00
_cell.angle_gamma   90.00
#
_symmetry.space_group_name_H-M   'P 1'
#
loop_
_entity.id
_entity.type
_entity.pdbx_description
1 polymer ?
#
loop_
_entity_poly.entity_id
_entity_poly.type
_entity_poly.pdbx_seq_one_letter_code
_entity_poly.pdbx_strand_id
1 'polypeptide(L)'
;MNNILVVLLIGVLNGSCWADKDGAKNAAEALVNCIQQNPGGVSRNFSLVENPSQDGKCYAKCLLQSIKVIRVVNSEVDSVHWIWFQSLIEDPKAKSGLIDCKQFIVEDLDDFCASVLSVYKCMNSRYPGTFRDAHLKYFGTDKDKFKDALKPLVVGKRLPFYESIQG
;
A
#
# COMPACT_ATOMS: atom_id res chain seq x y z
N MET A 1 -25.30 12.25 -57.46
CA MET A 1 -23.92 12.07 -56.97
C MET A 1 -23.84 12.68 -55.59
N ASN A 2 -23.66 11.80 -54.59
CA ASN A 2 -23.36 12.15 -53.22
C ASN A 2 -22.08 13.00 -53.15
N ASN A 3 -22.01 13.95 -52.21
CA ASN A 3 -21.09 13.77 -51.09
C ASN A 3 -21.43 14.66 -49.90
N ILE A 4 -21.56 13.96 -48.78
CA ILE A 4 -22.01 14.35 -47.45
C ILE A 4 -20.92 15.17 -46.76
N LEU A 5 -21.37 16.23 -46.06
CA LEU A 5 -20.58 17.03 -45.14
C LEU A 5 -20.18 16.16 -43.93
N VAL A 6 -18.89 15.81 -43.80
CA VAL A 6 -18.38 15.09 -42.63
C VAL A 6 -18.08 16.09 -41.53
N VAL A 7 -19.02 16.23 -40.59
CA VAL A 7 -18.80 16.91 -39.31
C VAL A 7 -18.03 15.96 -38.39
N LEU A 8 -16.77 16.28 -38.13
CA LEU A 8 -15.93 15.62 -37.12
C LEU A 8 -16.40 16.02 -35.72
N LEU A 9 -17.41 15.31 -35.22
CA LEU A 9 -17.70 15.21 -33.79
C LEU A 9 -16.79 14.12 -33.20
N ILE A 10 -15.55 14.50 -32.83
CA ILE A 10 -14.74 13.64 -31.95
C ILE A 10 -15.37 13.74 -30.57
N GLY A 11 -16.25 12.79 -30.31
CA GLY A 11 -16.87 12.59 -29.01
C GLY A 11 -15.81 12.42 -27.94
N VAL A 12 -15.99 13.20 -26.88
CA VAL A 12 -15.41 12.98 -25.56
C VAL A 12 -15.84 11.58 -25.10
N LEU A 13 -14.99 10.58 -25.34
CA LEU A 13 -15.17 9.27 -24.72
C LEU A 13 -14.79 9.43 -23.25
N ASN A 14 -15.86 9.56 -22.44
CA ASN A 14 -15.92 9.33 -21.01
C ASN A 14 -14.85 8.34 -20.52
N GLY A 15 -13.76 8.88 -19.98
CA GLY A 15 -12.91 8.17 -19.04
C GLY A 15 -13.69 8.02 -17.74
N SER A 16 -14.57 7.02 -17.68
CA SER A 16 -15.33 6.70 -16.48
C SER A 16 -15.04 5.25 -16.06
N CYS A 17 -14.37 5.16 -14.92
CA CYS A 17 -14.40 4.03 -13.98
C CYS A 17 -13.86 2.67 -14.47
N TRP A 18 -12.54 2.51 -14.39
CA TRP A 18 -11.97 1.24 -13.91
C TRP A 18 -12.14 1.17 -12.39
N ALA A 19 -13.39 1.06 -11.93
CA ALA A 19 -13.67 0.61 -10.58
C ALA A 19 -14.14 -0.84 -10.72
N ASP A 20 -13.18 -1.75 -10.90
CA ASP A 20 -13.46 -3.17 -10.78
C ASP A 20 -14.17 -3.39 -9.45
N LYS A 21 -15.28 -4.14 -9.49
CA LYS A 21 -16.02 -4.56 -8.29
C LYS A 21 -15.14 -5.33 -7.28
N ASP A 22 -13.93 -5.69 -7.66
CA ASP A 22 -12.95 -6.42 -6.85
C ASP A 22 -11.89 -5.55 -6.16
N GLY A 23 -11.84 -4.22 -6.37
CA GLY A 23 -10.80 -3.36 -5.78
C GLY A 23 -10.68 -3.49 -4.25
N ALA A 24 -11.82 -3.47 -3.55
CA ALA A 24 -11.87 -3.66 -2.09
C ALA A 24 -11.37 -5.03 -1.65
N LYS A 25 -11.75 -6.08 -2.38
CA LYS A 25 -11.36 -7.46 -2.13
C LYS A 25 -9.87 -7.66 -2.35
N ASN A 26 -9.35 -7.20 -3.48
CA ASN A 26 -7.92 -7.28 -3.82
C ASN A 26 -7.06 -6.52 -2.80
N ALA A 27 -7.51 -5.33 -2.36
CA ALA A 27 -6.85 -4.59 -1.30
C ALA A 27 -6.80 -5.37 0.01
N ALA A 28 -7.91 -6.01 0.39
CA ALA A 28 -8.00 -6.80 1.63
C ALA A 28 -7.17 -8.09 1.56
N GLU A 29 -7.20 -8.81 0.43
CA GLU A 29 -6.39 -10.00 0.18
C GLU A 29 -4.90 -9.69 0.18
N ALA A 30 -4.48 -8.57 -0.44
CA ALA A 30 -3.10 -8.10 -0.40
C ALA A 30 -2.62 -7.86 1.04
N LEU A 31 -3.43 -7.19 1.86
CA LEU A 31 -3.13 -6.97 3.28
C LEU A 31 -2.99 -8.31 4.02
N VAL A 32 -3.98 -9.21 3.86
CA VAL A 32 -4.00 -10.51 4.55
C VAL A 32 -2.81 -11.37 4.13
N ASN A 33 -2.42 -11.35 2.86
CA ASN A 33 -1.24 -12.05 2.37
C ASN A 33 0.03 -11.53 3.07
N CYS A 34 0.19 -10.21 3.22
CA CYS A 34 1.32 -9.64 3.95
C CYS A 34 1.35 -10.02 5.43
N ILE A 35 0.18 -10.10 6.06
CA ILE A 35 0.01 -10.58 7.44
C ILE A 35 0.43 -12.05 7.56
N GLN A 36 -0.02 -12.90 6.63
CA GLN A 36 0.29 -14.34 6.65
C GLN A 36 1.78 -14.62 6.42
N GLN A 37 2.44 -13.82 5.57
CA GLN A 37 3.88 -13.92 5.33
C GLN A 37 4.72 -13.33 6.47
N ASN A 38 4.16 -12.44 7.27
CA ASN A 38 4.87 -11.68 8.31
C ASN A 38 4.05 -11.61 9.61
N PRO A 39 3.79 -12.75 10.29
CA PRO A 39 2.87 -12.80 11.43
C PRO A 39 3.28 -11.86 12.58
N GLY A 40 4.58 -11.60 12.77
CA GLY A 40 5.07 -10.67 13.79
C GLY A 40 4.90 -9.17 13.47
N GLY A 41 4.52 -8.80 12.23
CA GLY A 41 4.43 -7.40 11.80
C GLY A 41 3.12 -6.69 12.04
N VAL A 42 2.15 -7.40 12.60
CA VAL A 42 0.74 -6.97 12.66
C VAL A 42 0.34 -6.48 14.05
N SER A 43 1.31 -6.24 14.94
CA SER A 43 1.04 -5.59 16.22
C SER A 43 0.39 -4.23 15.98
N ARG A 44 -0.70 -3.94 16.71
CA ARG A 44 -1.40 -2.66 16.64
C ARG A 44 -0.38 -1.57 16.93
N ASN A 45 -0.01 -0.83 15.88
CA ASN A 45 1.08 0.14 15.91
C ASN A 45 2.50 -0.47 15.89
N PHE A 46 2.78 -1.39 14.98
CA PHE A 46 4.17 -1.83 14.71
C PHE A 46 5.10 -0.63 14.38
N SER A 47 4.57 0.48 13.88
CA SER A 47 5.29 1.75 13.72
C SER A 47 5.77 2.37 15.04
N LEU A 48 5.12 2.06 16.16
CA LEU A 48 5.49 2.54 17.51
C LEU A 48 6.37 1.54 18.26
N VAL A 49 6.59 0.34 17.72
CA VAL A 49 7.50 -0.64 18.31
C VAL A 49 8.94 -0.19 18.03
N GLU A 50 9.70 0.08 19.10
CA GLU A 50 11.08 0.54 18.99
C GLU A 50 11.95 -0.49 18.26
N ASN A 51 11.89 -1.75 18.70
CA ASN A 51 12.64 -2.89 18.15
C ASN A 51 11.70 -3.97 17.59
N PRO A 52 11.17 -3.80 16.36
CA PRO A 52 10.30 -4.80 15.76
C PRO A 52 11.06 -6.05 15.37
N SER A 53 10.37 -7.20 15.40
CA SER A 53 10.89 -8.48 14.91
C SER A 53 11.22 -8.40 13.41
N GLN A 54 11.99 -9.37 12.90
CA GLN A 54 12.33 -9.43 11.47
C GLN A 54 11.07 -9.46 10.58
N ASP A 55 10.05 -10.23 10.98
CA ASP A 55 8.73 -10.23 10.34
C ASP A 55 8.11 -8.83 10.32
N GLY A 56 8.21 -8.09 11.43
CA GLY A 56 7.67 -6.72 11.51
C GLY A 56 8.37 -5.73 10.61
N LYS A 57 9.68 -5.89 10.40
CA LYS A 57 10.41 -5.11 9.39
C LYS A 57 9.91 -5.45 7.99
N CYS A 58 9.74 -6.74 7.67
CA CYS A 58 9.40 -7.17 6.32
C CYS A 58 7.91 -7.00 5.97
N TYR A 59 7.04 -6.81 6.96
CA TYR A 59 5.64 -6.45 6.74
C TYR A 59 5.49 -5.14 5.95
N ALA A 60 6.24 -4.09 6.30
CA ALA A 60 6.22 -2.82 5.58
C ALA A 60 6.71 -2.95 4.12
N LYS A 61 7.74 -3.78 3.91
CA LYS A 61 8.22 -4.16 2.57
C LYS A 61 7.11 -4.84 1.76
N CYS A 62 6.40 -5.81 2.35
CA CYS A 62 5.31 -6.51 1.66
C CYS A 62 4.17 -5.55 1.26
N LEU A 63 3.76 -4.65 2.16
CA LEU A 63 2.72 -3.66 1.83
C LEU A 63 3.10 -2.80 0.62
N LEU A 64 4.33 -2.28 0.61
CA LEU A 64 4.82 -1.47 -0.51
C LEU A 64 5.01 -2.28 -1.80
N GLN A 65 5.39 -3.56 -1.70
CA GLN A 65 5.44 -4.47 -2.85
C GLN A 65 4.03 -4.70 -3.43
N SER A 66 3.00 -4.85 -2.59
CA SER A 66 1.63 -5.11 -3.03
C SER A 66 1.02 -3.99 -3.90
N ILE A 67 1.51 -2.76 -3.72
CA ILE A 67 1.12 -1.58 -4.49
C ILE A 67 2.18 -1.16 -5.52
N LYS A 68 3.12 -2.06 -5.84
CA LYS A 68 4.19 -1.88 -6.84
C LYS A 68 5.13 -0.70 -6.57
N VAL A 69 5.31 -0.32 -5.31
CA VAL A 69 6.35 0.65 -4.93
C VAL A 69 7.72 -0.02 -4.86
N ILE A 70 7.77 -1.29 -4.43
CA ILE A 70 9.00 -2.09 -4.41
C ILE A 70 8.85 -3.23 -5.41
N ARG A 71 9.90 -3.45 -6.21
CA ARG A 71 10.04 -4.65 -7.03
C ARG A 71 11.05 -5.59 -6.39
N VAL A 72 10.67 -6.86 -6.25
CA VAL A 72 11.51 -7.93 -5.68
C VAL A 72 11.75 -8.99 -6.75
N VAL A 73 13.00 -9.40 -6.93
CA VAL A 73 13.44 -10.47 -7.85
C VAL A 73 14.34 -11.43 -7.07
N ASN A 74 14.06 -12.74 -7.12
CA ASN A 74 14.84 -13.77 -6.43
C ASN A 74 15.07 -13.48 -4.92
N SER A 75 14.08 -12.90 -4.25
CA SER A 75 14.09 -12.50 -2.83
C SER A 75 14.82 -11.19 -2.51
N GLU A 76 15.53 -10.62 -3.47
CA GLU A 76 16.22 -9.33 -3.34
C GLU A 76 15.40 -8.19 -3.90
N VAL A 77 15.65 -6.98 -3.38
CA VAL A 77 15.00 -5.78 -3.93
C VAL A 77 15.73 -5.32 -5.17
N ASP A 78 15.03 -5.38 -6.28
CA ASP A 78 15.52 -4.95 -7.59
C ASP A 78 15.44 -3.43 -7.72
N SER A 79 14.31 -2.83 -7.33
CA SER A 79 14.10 -1.40 -7.49
C SER A 79 13.01 -0.84 -6.58
N VAL A 80 13.07 0.47 -6.34
CA VAL A 80 12.05 1.21 -5.59
C VAL A 80 11.51 2.40 -6.38
N HIS A 81 10.21 2.37 -6.67
CA HIS A 81 9.50 3.35 -7.50
C HIS A 81 8.92 4.49 -6.65
N TRP A 82 9.80 5.37 -6.19
CA TRP A 82 9.45 6.46 -5.30
C TRP A 82 8.51 7.53 -5.90
N ILE A 83 8.61 7.75 -7.21
CA ILE A 83 7.72 8.64 -7.96
C ILE A 83 6.32 8.01 -8.03
N TRP A 84 6.24 6.69 -8.21
CA TRP A 84 4.99 5.96 -8.16
C TRP A 84 4.35 6.05 -6.78
N PHE A 85 5.11 5.88 -5.70
CA PHE A 85 4.52 6.05 -4.36
C PHE A 85 3.99 7.47 -4.14
N GLN A 86 4.70 8.50 -4.63
CA GLN A 86 4.23 9.88 -4.54
C GLN A 86 2.94 10.13 -5.33
N SER A 87 2.71 9.45 -6.46
CA SER A 87 1.47 9.61 -7.23
C SER A 87 0.25 9.01 -6.52
N LEU A 88 0.48 8.01 -5.66
CA LEU A 88 -0.55 7.38 -4.81
C LEU A 88 -0.89 8.20 -3.55
N ILE A 89 -0.08 9.18 -3.18
CA ILE A 89 -0.38 10.07 -2.07
C ILE A 89 -1.26 11.22 -2.59
N GLU A 90 -2.24 11.66 -1.82
CA GLU A 90 -3.08 12.82 -2.19
C GLU A 90 -2.70 14.06 -1.41
N ASP A 91 -2.44 13.91 -0.11
CA ASP A 91 -2.01 14.99 0.76
C ASP A 91 -0.67 15.60 0.29
N PRO A 92 -0.64 16.88 -0.13
CA PRO A 92 0.57 17.56 -0.55
C PRO A 92 1.66 17.61 0.53
N LYS A 93 1.28 17.71 1.81
CA LYS A 93 2.24 17.73 2.92
C LYS A 93 2.90 16.37 3.08
N ALA A 94 2.12 15.28 3.01
CA ALA A 94 2.66 13.93 3.03
C ALA A 94 3.55 13.64 1.82
N LYS A 95 3.22 14.15 0.61
CA LYS A 95 4.09 14.04 -0.57
C LYS A 95 5.46 14.67 -0.35
N SER A 96 5.48 15.89 0.21
CA SER A 96 6.72 16.61 0.52
C SER A 96 7.49 15.89 1.62
N GLY A 97 6.83 15.51 2.71
CA GLY A 97 7.46 14.82 3.83
C GLY A 97 8.04 13.45 3.46
N LEU A 98 7.49 12.77 2.45
CA LEU A 98 8.07 11.56 1.89
C LEU A 98 9.46 11.79 1.28
N ILE A 99 9.74 12.97 0.72
CA ILE A 99 11.09 13.31 0.22
C ILE A 99 12.08 13.29 1.40
N ASP A 100 11.72 13.93 2.50
CA ASP A 100 12.55 13.97 3.70
C ASP A 100 12.70 12.59 4.35
N CYS A 101 11.65 11.76 4.33
CA CYS A 101 11.69 10.43 4.92
C CYS A 101 12.46 9.40 4.06
N LYS A 102 12.70 9.66 2.77
CA LYS A 102 13.48 8.75 1.89
C LYS A 102 14.98 8.77 2.19
N GLN A 103 15.49 9.79 2.87
CA GLN A 103 16.92 9.91 3.19
C GLN A 103 17.45 8.74 4.07
N PHE A 104 16.55 7.98 4.70
CA PHE A 104 16.89 6.82 5.54
C PHE A 104 17.16 5.53 4.77
N ILE A 105 17.02 5.54 3.45
CA ILE A 105 17.35 4.36 2.63
C ILE A 105 18.83 4.43 2.34
N VAL A 106 19.58 3.72 3.17
CA VAL A 106 20.98 3.43 2.87
C VAL A 106 20.97 2.36 1.77
N GLU A 107 21.63 2.64 0.65
CA GLU A 107 21.78 1.72 -0.48
C GLU A 107 22.68 0.50 -0.15
N ASP A 108 23.25 0.44 1.07
CA ASP A 108 23.92 -0.75 1.61
C ASP A 108 22.93 -1.69 2.32
N LEU A 109 22.82 -2.89 1.76
CA LEU A 109 21.69 -3.81 1.85
C LEU A 109 21.91 -4.99 2.82
N ASP A 110 22.26 -4.76 4.07
CA ASP A 110 22.25 -5.86 5.04
C ASP A 110 20.82 -6.20 5.53
N ASP A 111 19.90 -5.22 5.55
CA ASP A 111 18.49 -5.46 5.92
C ASP A 111 17.54 -4.43 5.26
N PHE A 112 17.17 -4.66 3.99
CA PHE A 112 16.25 -3.77 3.28
C PHE A 112 14.87 -3.63 3.96
N CYS A 113 14.43 -4.66 4.69
CA CYS A 113 13.20 -4.57 5.48
C CYS A 113 13.33 -3.50 6.58
N ALA A 114 14.51 -3.36 7.21
CA ALA A 114 14.77 -2.29 8.18
C ALA A 114 14.74 -0.89 7.54
N SER A 115 15.34 -0.72 6.36
CA SER A 115 15.34 0.57 5.66
C SER A 115 13.93 1.02 5.28
N VAL A 116 13.11 0.11 4.74
CA VAL A 116 11.69 0.40 4.43
C VAL A 116 10.90 0.74 5.68
N LEU A 117 11.14 0.01 6.77
CA LEU A 117 10.50 0.29 8.05
C LEU A 117 10.86 1.70 8.56
N SER A 118 12.10 2.16 8.41
CA SER A 118 12.50 3.52 8.81
C SER A 118 11.71 4.59 8.05
N VAL A 119 11.52 4.41 6.74
CA VAL A 119 10.66 5.29 5.93
C VAL A 119 9.22 5.22 6.43
N TYR A 120 8.70 4.01 6.67
CA TYR A 120 7.35 3.80 7.19
C TYR A 120 7.13 4.50 8.54
N LYS A 121 8.05 4.35 9.49
CA LYS A 121 8.00 5.00 10.82
C LYS A 121 8.05 6.51 10.69
N CYS A 122 8.98 7.06 9.89
CA CYS A 122 9.09 8.50 9.66
C CYS A 122 7.77 9.08 9.12
N MET A 123 7.23 8.47 8.07
CA MET A 123 5.98 8.89 7.45
C MET A 123 4.78 8.73 8.39
N ASN A 124 4.63 7.59 9.05
CA ASN A 124 3.46 7.33 9.91
C ASN A 124 3.46 8.17 11.19
N SER A 125 4.64 8.60 11.67
CA SER A 125 4.75 9.50 12.83
C SER A 125 4.28 10.94 12.53
N ARG A 126 4.47 11.40 11.30
CA ARG A 126 4.15 12.78 10.87
C ARG A 126 2.84 12.87 10.09
N TYR A 127 2.53 11.83 9.32
CA TYR A 127 1.41 11.75 8.38
C TYR A 127 0.73 10.37 8.52
N PRO A 128 0.02 10.14 9.64
CA PRO A 128 -0.63 8.87 9.89
C PRO A 128 -1.69 8.58 8.82
N GLY A 129 -1.67 7.36 8.28
CA GLY A 129 -2.62 6.93 7.25
C GLY A 129 -2.15 7.07 5.81
N THR A 130 -1.02 7.74 5.53
CA THR A 130 -0.50 7.88 4.15
C THR A 130 -0.37 6.54 3.41
N PHE A 131 0.17 5.51 4.04
CA PHE A 131 0.29 4.18 3.43
C PHE A 131 -1.08 3.51 3.21
N ARG A 132 -2.01 3.66 4.17
CA ARG A 132 -3.38 3.15 4.03
C ARG A 132 -4.04 3.80 2.83
N ASP A 133 -3.96 5.12 2.72
CA ASP A 133 -4.66 5.88 1.68
C ASP A 133 -4.05 5.60 0.30
N ALA A 134 -2.72 5.47 0.21
CA ALA A 134 -2.04 5.03 -0.99
C ALA A 134 -2.45 3.60 -1.42
N HIS A 135 -2.61 2.68 -0.45
CA HIS A 135 -3.11 1.33 -0.70
C HIS A 135 -4.52 1.33 -1.25
N LEU A 136 -5.44 2.05 -0.60
CA LEU A 136 -6.82 2.16 -1.06
C LEU A 136 -6.90 2.79 -2.46
N LYS A 137 -6.10 3.83 -2.73
CA LYS A 137 -6.01 4.48 -4.03
C LYS A 137 -5.49 3.56 -5.12
N TYR A 138 -4.42 2.80 -4.85
CA TYR A 138 -3.86 1.84 -5.82
C TYR A 138 -4.90 0.81 -6.26
N PHE A 139 -5.71 0.31 -5.33
CA PHE A 139 -6.76 -0.67 -5.61
C PHE A 139 -8.10 -0.05 -6.03
N GLY A 140 -8.19 1.28 -6.17
CA GLY A 140 -9.41 1.96 -6.59
C GLY A 140 -10.59 1.76 -5.63
N THR A 141 -10.33 1.75 -4.31
CA THR A 141 -11.34 1.51 -3.28
C THR A 141 -11.35 2.59 -2.19
N ASP A 142 -12.31 2.52 -1.28
CA ASP A 142 -12.45 3.41 -0.12
C ASP A 142 -12.36 2.61 1.20
N LYS A 143 -12.21 3.34 2.31
CA LYS A 143 -11.99 2.75 3.64
C LYS A 143 -13.14 1.84 4.08
N ASP A 144 -14.38 2.19 3.75
CA ASP A 144 -15.55 1.46 4.22
C ASP A 144 -15.72 0.16 3.45
N LYS A 145 -15.63 0.21 2.11
CA LYS A 145 -15.64 -0.99 1.27
C LYS A 145 -14.48 -1.91 1.60
N PHE A 146 -13.28 -1.38 1.79
CA PHE A 146 -12.12 -2.14 2.22
C PHE A 146 -12.35 -2.86 3.56
N LYS A 147 -12.89 -2.14 4.55
CA LYS A 147 -13.21 -2.71 5.87
C LYS A 147 -14.22 -3.85 5.74
N ASP A 148 -15.25 -3.68 4.92
CA ASP A 148 -16.26 -4.70 4.68
C ASP A 148 -15.70 -5.93 3.97
N ALA A 149 -14.80 -5.73 3.00
CA ALA A 149 -14.09 -6.82 2.32
C ALA A 149 -13.09 -7.55 3.25
N LEU A 150 -12.48 -6.83 4.19
CA LEU A 150 -11.52 -7.40 5.14
C LEU A 150 -12.20 -8.30 6.17
N LYS A 151 -13.38 -7.92 6.69
CA LYS A 151 -14.14 -8.67 7.72
C LYS A 151 -14.21 -10.19 7.48
N PRO A 152 -14.70 -10.71 6.34
CA PRO A 152 -14.80 -12.15 6.13
C PRO A 152 -13.44 -12.85 6.05
N LEU A 153 -12.39 -12.15 5.59
CA LEU A 153 -11.04 -12.71 5.48
C LEU A 153 -10.35 -12.87 6.84
N VAL A 154 -10.75 -12.06 7.82
CA VAL A 154 -10.12 -12.00 9.14
C VAL A 154 -10.94 -12.70 10.23
N VAL A 155 -12.26 -12.76 10.12
CA VAL A 155 -13.15 -13.39 11.13
C VAL A 155 -13.03 -14.92 11.15
N GLY A 156 -12.48 -15.55 10.11
CA GLY A 156 -12.22 -17.01 10.06
C GLY A 156 -10.75 -17.41 10.10
N LYS A 157 -9.83 -16.43 10.06
CA LYS A 157 -8.38 -16.69 10.11
C LYS A 157 -7.89 -16.18 11.45
N ARG A 158 -7.26 -17.05 12.24
CA ARG A 158 -6.55 -16.70 13.49
C ARG A 158 -5.37 -15.79 13.17
N LEU A 159 -5.65 -14.54 12.86
CA LEU A 159 -4.62 -13.55 12.57
C LEU A 159 -4.19 -12.91 13.89
N PRO A 160 -2.88 -12.68 14.11
CA PRO A 160 -2.31 -12.31 15.42
C PRO A 160 -2.91 -11.06 16.10
N PHE A 161 -3.61 -10.21 15.35
CA PHE A 161 -4.23 -8.98 15.84
C PHE A 161 -5.72 -9.13 16.23
N TYR A 162 -6.34 -10.26 15.89
CA TYR A 162 -7.73 -10.58 16.24
C TYR A 162 -7.86 -11.61 17.37
N GLU A 163 -6.82 -12.42 17.62
CA GLU A 163 -6.78 -13.29 18.81
C GLU A 163 -6.83 -12.48 20.11
N SER A 164 -6.43 -11.20 20.10
CA SER A 164 -6.49 -10.31 21.28
C SER A 164 -7.76 -9.47 21.42
N ILE A 165 -8.78 -9.65 20.56
CA ILE A 165 -10.10 -8.96 20.70
C ILE A 165 -11.11 -9.89 21.42
N GLN A 166 -10.80 -11.17 21.52
CA GLN A 166 -11.50 -12.10 22.40
C GLN A 166 -10.68 -12.28 23.68
N GLY A 167 -10.85 -11.34 24.60
CA GLY A 167 -10.26 -11.34 25.94
C GLY A 167 -10.87 -10.23 26.77
#